data_AF-A0A7R9KBX1-F1
#
_entry.id   AF-A0A7R9KBX1-F1
#
_cell.length_a   1.000
_cell.length_b   1.000
_cell.length_c   1.000
_cell.angle_alpha   90.00
_cell.angle_beta   90.00
_cell.angle_gamma   90.00
#
_symmetry.space_group_name_H-M   'P 1'
#
loop_
_entity.id
_entity.type
_entity.pdbx_description
1 polymer ?
#
loop_
_entity_poly.entity_id
_entity_poly.type
_entity_poly.pdbx_seq_one_letter_code
_entity_poly.pdbx_strand_id
1 'polypeptide(L)'
;MDEMFLESPLAKIYNLTQVYEFSDSQTKAGVIIKCRIALNIVLLTAAQEVGLTFINALERRHGRLPAGNLRVDITTIKFTG
;
A
#
# COMPACT_ATOMS: atom_id res chain seq x y z
N MET A 1 2.87 -5.79 6.35
CA MET A 1 2.05 -5.34 5.21
C MET A 1 0.92 -6.31 4.96
N ASP A 2 1.17 -7.61 4.97
CA ASP A 2 0.13 -8.62 4.69
C ASP A 2 -1.03 -8.57 5.69
N GLU A 3 -0.74 -8.46 6.99
CA GLU A 3 -1.74 -8.29 8.05
C GLU A 3 -2.73 -7.15 7.76
N MET A 4 -2.25 -6.01 7.27
CA MET A 4 -3.11 -4.88 6.88
C MET A 4 -4.09 -5.24 5.76
N PHE A 5 -3.68 -6.03 4.78
CA PHE A 5 -4.56 -6.45 3.68
C PHE A 5 -5.52 -7.56 4.11
N LEU A 6 -5.07 -8.46 5.00
CA LEU A 6 -5.91 -9.50 5.60
C LEU A 6 -7.00 -8.92 6.51
N GLU A 7 -6.78 -7.74 7.09
CA GLU A 7 -7.77 -7.01 7.89
C GLU A 7 -8.60 -5.99 7.09
N SER A 8 -8.36 -5.86 5.78
CA SER A 8 -9.05 -4.91 4.92
C SER A 8 -10.19 -5.56 4.11
N PRO A 9 -11.06 -4.77 3.48
CA PRO A 9 -12.06 -5.29 2.54
C PRO A 9 -11.46 -6.13 1.39
N LEU A 10 -10.16 -5.95 1.10
CA LEU A 10 -9.45 -6.70 0.05
C LEU A 10 -9.06 -8.12 0.49
N ALA A 11 -9.21 -8.50 1.77
CA ALA A 11 -8.76 -9.80 2.29
C ALA A 11 -9.24 -11.00 1.48
N LYS A 12 -10.45 -10.95 0.91
CA LYS A 12 -11.04 -12.02 0.10
C LYS A 12 -10.37 -12.22 -1.25
N ILE A 13 -9.74 -11.18 -1.78
CA ILE A 13 -9.14 -11.16 -3.11
C ILE A 13 -7.63 -10.95 -3.08
N TYR A 14 -7.09 -10.58 -1.93
CA TYR A 14 -5.67 -10.46 -1.70
C TYR A 14 -4.98 -11.83 -1.82
N ASN A 15 -3.80 -11.83 -2.43
CA ASN A 15 -2.97 -13.03 -2.56
C ASN A 15 -1.69 -12.90 -1.75
N LEU A 16 -0.82 -11.95 -2.13
CA LEU A 16 0.45 -11.74 -1.45
C LEU A 16 0.97 -10.32 -1.64
N THR A 17 1.84 -9.90 -0.73
CA THR A 17 2.73 -8.74 -0.90
C THR A 17 4.15 -9.24 -1.02
N GLN A 18 4.87 -8.77 -2.05
CA GLN A 18 6.29 -9.03 -2.19
C GLN A 18 7.04 -7.71 -2.14
N VAL A 19 7.85 -7.53 -1.11
CA VAL A 19 8.77 -6.40 -1.01
C VAL A 19 10.08 -6.79 -1.67
N TYR A 20 10.53 -5.99 -2.64
CA TYR A 20 11.72 -6.30 -3.42
C TYR A 20 12.84 -5.29 -3.25
N GLU A 21 12.55 -4.07 -2.77
CA GLU A 21 13.58 -3.07 -2.56
C GLU A 21 13.20 -2.10 -1.44
N PHE A 22 14.21 -1.74 -0.64
CA PHE A 22 14.18 -0.62 0.29
C PHE A 22 15.25 0.37 -0.17
N SER A 23 14.87 1.64 -0.32
CA SER A 23 15.81 2.70 -0.70
C SER A 23 15.66 3.87 0.26
N ASP A 24 16.78 4.48 0.65
CA ASP A 24 16.74 5.74 1.40
C ASP A 24 16.20 6.86 0.51
N SER A 25 15.31 7.67 1.08
CA SER A 25 14.87 8.90 0.43
C SER A 25 16.02 9.90 0.40
N GLN A 26 16.32 10.47 -0.78
CA GLN A 26 17.36 11.48 -0.97
C GLN A 26 17.10 12.77 -0.16
N THR A 27 15.85 12.99 0.26
CA THR A 27 15.46 14.09 1.15
C THR A 27 15.23 13.52 2.56
N LYS A 28 16.13 13.86 3.48
CA LYS A 28 16.13 13.60 4.95
C LYS A 28 14.87 12.91 5.51
N ALA A 29 15.10 11.73 6.08
CA ALA A 29 14.18 10.93 6.91
C ALA A 29 12.96 10.35 6.16
N GLY A 30 13.20 9.36 5.31
CA GLY A 30 12.14 8.54 4.74
C GLY A 30 12.69 7.28 4.08
N VAL A 31 11.97 6.17 4.18
CA VAL A 31 12.29 4.92 3.49
C VAL A 31 11.31 4.76 2.34
N ILE A 32 11.82 4.58 1.13
CA ILE A 32 11.04 4.19 -0.04
C ILE A 32 10.99 2.67 -0.08
N ILE A 33 9.77 2.12 -0.08
CA ILE A 33 9.55 0.68 -0.17
C ILE A 33 8.96 0.38 -1.54
N LYS A 34 9.66 -0.41 -2.34
CA LYS A 34 9.10 -0.93 -3.58
C LYS A 34 8.54 -2.32 -3.34
N CYS A 35 7.25 -2.47 -3.57
CA CYS A 35 6.53 -3.71 -3.36
C CYS A 35 5.53 -4.01 -4.48
N ARG A 36 5.25 -5.30 -4.68
CA ARG A 36 4.22 -5.80 -5.59
C ARG A 36 3.11 -6.39 -4.74
N ILE A 37 1.89 -5.97 -5.01
CA ILE A 37 0.69 -6.53 -4.37
C ILE A 37 -0.04 -7.32 -5.45
N ALA A 38 -0.24 -8.61 -5.20
CA ALA A 38 -0.99 -9.48 -6.09
C ALA A 38 -2.40 -9.67 -5.54
N LEU A 39 -3.39 -9.52 -6.42
CA LEU A 39 -4.78 -9.85 -6.18
C LEU A 39 -5.14 -11.07 -7.04
N ASN A 40 -6.00 -11.93 -6.54
CA ASN A 40 -6.51 -13.12 -7.23
C ASN A 40 -7.53 -12.79 -8.33
N ILE A 41 -7.99 -11.53 -8.41
CA ILE A 41 -8.89 -11.04 -9.45
C ILE A 41 -8.39 -9.71 -10.02
N VAL A 42 -8.75 -9.43 -11.27
CA VAL A 42 -8.54 -8.11 -11.88
C VAL A 42 -9.57 -7.13 -11.33
N LEU A 43 -9.11 -6.04 -10.73
CA LEU A 43 -9.95 -4.99 -10.18
C LEU A 43 -9.58 -3.66 -10.83
N LEU A 44 -10.52 -3.02 -11.54
CA LEU A 44 -10.31 -1.71 -12.18
C LEU A 44 -9.95 -0.63 -11.14
N THR A 45 -10.48 -0.76 -9.93
CA THR A 45 -10.25 0.11 -8.79
C THR A 45 -9.10 -0.35 -7.88
N ALA A 46 -8.32 -1.38 -8.26
CA ALA A 46 -7.28 -1.97 -7.40
C ALA A 46 -6.35 -0.91 -6.82
N ALA A 47 -5.98 0.05 -7.66
CA ALA A 47 -5.16 1.18 -7.32
C ALA A 47 -5.64 1.97 -6.10
N GLN A 48 -6.89 2.41 -6.19
CA GLN A 48 -7.53 3.26 -5.21
C GLN A 48 -7.82 2.48 -3.94
N GLU A 49 -8.25 1.22 -4.05
CA GLU A 49 -8.56 0.39 -2.89
C GLU A 49 -7.31 -0.05 -2.12
N VAL A 50 -6.22 -0.35 -2.82
CA VAL A 50 -4.91 -0.59 -2.20
C VAL A 50 -4.44 0.67 -1.48
N GLY A 51 -4.50 1.84 -2.11
CA GLY A 51 -4.11 3.10 -1.49
C GLY A 51 -4.94 3.44 -0.25
N LEU A 52 -6.26 3.25 -0.33
CA LEU A 52 -7.17 3.47 0.81
C LEU A 52 -6.88 2.48 1.95
N THR A 53 -6.58 1.22 1.62
CA THR A 53 -6.17 0.21 2.63
C THR A 53 -4.92 0.65 3.37
N PHE A 54 -3.91 1.18 2.66
CA PHE A 54 -2.70 1.73 3.28
C PHE A 54 -3.01 2.90 4.21
N ILE A 55 -3.80 3.88 3.75
CA ILE A 55 -4.15 5.05 4.56
C ILE A 55 -4.87 4.61 5.85
N ASN A 56 -5.90 3.78 5.71
CA ASN A 56 -6.70 3.32 6.85
C ASN A 56 -5.86 2.56 7.88
N ALA A 57 -4.93 1.71 7.44
CA ALA A 57 -4.09 0.96 8.35
C ALA A 57 -3.08 1.83 9.10
N LEU A 58 -2.54 2.85 8.43
CA LEU A 58 -1.65 3.80 9.07
C LEU A 58 -2.40 4.67 10.08
N GLU A 59 -3.63 5.09 9.76
CA GLU A 59 -4.50 5.81 10.69
C GLU A 59 -4.88 4.95 11.91
N ARG A 60 -5.15 3.65 11.73
CA ARG A 60 -5.42 2.73 12.84
C ARG A 60 -4.22 2.59 13.78
N ARG A 61 -3.01 2.54 13.24
CA ARG A 61 -1.79 2.26 14.03
C ARG A 61 -1.17 3.49 14.68
N HIS A 62 -1.32 4.67 14.09
CA HIS A 62 -0.70 5.91 14.55
C HIS A 62 -1.70 7.00 14.97
N GLY A 63 -3.00 6.71 14.95
CA GLY A 63 -4.06 7.70 15.12
C GLY A 63 -4.30 8.50 13.84
N ARG A 64 -5.23 9.46 13.87
CA ARG A 64 -5.57 10.29 12.71
C ARG A 64 -4.31 11.01 12.22
N LEU A 65 -3.82 10.63 11.05
CA LEU A 65 -2.64 11.25 10.47
C LEU A 65 -2.99 12.70 10.09
N PRO A 66 -2.17 13.69 10.48
CA PRO A 66 -2.34 15.04 9.99
C PRO A 66 -2.30 15.02 8.46
N ALA A 67 -3.34 15.54 7.81
CA ALA A 67 -3.35 15.70 6.36
C ALA A 67 -2.09 16.47 5.95
N GLY A 68 -1.16 15.79 5.26
CA GLY A 68 0.12 16.37 4.82
C GLY A 68 1.38 15.70 5.36
N ASN A 69 1.33 14.94 6.46
CA ASN A 69 2.54 14.28 7.02
C ASN A 69 2.87 12.94 6.37
N LEU A 70 1.93 12.37 5.62
CA LEU A 70 2.10 11.08 4.98
C LEU A 70 1.72 11.20 3.51
N ARG A 71 2.73 11.24 2.64
CA ARG A 71 2.55 11.26 1.19
C ARG A 71 2.69 9.84 0.67
N VAL A 72 1.58 9.13 0.55
CA VAL A 72 1.52 7.85 -0.17
C VAL A 72 1.39 8.19 -1.66
N ASP A 73 2.52 8.26 -2.35
CA ASP A 73 2.56 8.45 -3.80
C ASP A 73 2.59 7.07 -4.47
N ILE A 74 1.44 6.62 -4.97
CA ILE A 74 1.36 5.38 -5.75
C ILE A 74 1.69 5.72 -7.19
N THR A 75 2.98 5.82 -7.48
CA THR A 75 3.47 6.32 -8.77
C THR A 75 3.26 5.33 -9.92
N THR A 76 3.09 4.03 -9.66
CA THR A 76 2.93 3.02 -10.73
C THR A 76 2.10 1.83 -10.27
N ILE A 77 1.10 1.48 -11.08
CA ILE A 77 0.20 0.35 -10.84
C ILE A 77 0.17 -0.45 -12.14
N LYS A 78 0.87 -1.58 -12.15
CA LYS A 78 0.95 -2.46 -13.32
C LYS A 78 0.11 -3.70 -13.07
N PHE A 79 -0.94 -3.83 -13.87
CA PHE A 79 -1.71 -5.06 -13.97
C PHE A 79 -0.95 -6.02 -14.87
N THR A 80 -0.53 -7.16 -14.33
CA THR A 80 -0.01 -8.26 -15.14
C THR A 80 -1.14 -9.25 -15.31
N GLY A 81 -1.70 -9.33 -16.52
CA GLY A 81 -2.60 -10.40 -16.96
C GLY A 81 -1.83 -11.57 -17.53
#